data_AF-A0A1F7NG25-F1
#
_entry.id   AF-A0A1F7NG25-F1
#
_cell.length_a   1.000
_cell.length_b   1.000
_cell.length_c   1.000
_cell.angle_alpha   90.00
_cell.angle_beta   90.00
_cell.angle_gamma   90.00
#
_symmetry.space_group_name_H-M   'P 1'
#
loop_
_entity.id
_entity.type
_entity.pdbx_description
1 polymer ?
#
loop_
_entity_poly.entity_id
_entity_poly.type
_entity_poly.pdbx_seq_one_letter_code
_entity_poly.pdbx_strand_id
1 'polypeptide(L)' 'MAQAGDREVEIEVDRLTGKTSRMRVNVKQGWFFKDRATATEIIIQTERTLDDEPVLAREATPPTGVPATKK' A
#
# COMPACT_ATOMS: atom_id res chain seq x y z
N MET A 1 -3.15 -1.03 -11.47
CA MET A 1 -2.67 -2.40 -11.77
C MET A 1 -1.23 -2.29 -12.26
N ALA A 2 -0.38 -3.20 -11.83
CA ALA A 2 1.03 -3.29 -12.22
C ALA A 2 1.33 -4.66 -12.84
N GLN A 3 2.32 -4.74 -13.72
CA GLN A 3 2.75 -6.00 -14.35
C GLN A 3 4.15 -6.39 -13.91
N ALA A 4 4.36 -7.67 -13.62
CA ALA A 4 5.65 -8.25 -13.27
C ALA A 4 5.82 -9.62 -13.95
N GLY A 5 6.47 -9.64 -15.11
CA GLY A 5 6.58 -10.85 -15.93
C GLY A 5 5.20 -11.32 -16.42
N ASP A 6 4.83 -12.54 -16.07
CA ASP A 6 3.52 -13.14 -16.37
C ASP A 6 2.45 -12.84 -15.31
N ARG A 7 2.73 -11.94 -14.37
CA ARG A 7 1.83 -11.60 -13.27
C ARG A 7 1.20 -10.22 -13.43
N GLU A 8 -0.09 -10.16 -13.17
CA GLU A 8 -0.84 -8.92 -13.00
C GLU A 8 -1.12 -8.73 -11.50
N VAL A 9 -0.71 -7.58 -10.98
CA VAL A 9 -0.82 -7.23 -9.55
C VAL A 9 -1.79 -6.07 -9.39
N GLU A 10 -2.79 -6.30 -8.55
CA GLU A 10 -3.78 -5.32 -8.11
C GLU A 10 -3.71 -5.19 -6.60
N ILE A 11 -3.55 -3.95 -6.13
CA ILE A 11 -3.48 -3.61 -4.71
C ILE A 11 -4.52 -2.55 -4.42
N GLU A 12 -5.34 -2.81 -3.42
CA GLU A 12 -6.32 -1.87 -2.89
C GLU A 12 -5.97 -1.58 -1.43
N VAL A 13 -5.98 -0.29 -1.05
CA VAL A 13 -5.71 0.15 0.32
C VAL A 13 -6.83 1.08 0.76
N ASP A 14 -7.58 0.64 1.76
CA ASP A 14 -8.70 1.39 2.33
C ASP A 14 -8.35 1.84 3.75
N ARG A 15 -8.57 3.13 4.06
CA ARG A 15 -8.44 3.63 5.43
C ARG A 15 -9.62 3.16 6.27
N LEU A 16 -9.35 2.47 7.38
CA LEU A 16 -10.37 2.08 8.37
C LEU A 16 -10.42 3.07 9.54
N THR A 17 -9.26 3.52 10.03
CA THR A 17 -9.12 4.54 11.07
C THR A 17 -7.92 5.44 10.76
N GLY A 18 -7.64 6.44 11.61
CA GLY A 18 -6.44 7.26 11.47
C GLY A 18 -5.11 6.48 11.62
N LYS A 19 -5.14 5.25 12.13
CA LYS A 19 -3.95 4.42 12.37
C LYS A 19 -4.08 2.99 11.83
N THR A 20 -5.12 2.71 11.05
CA THR A 20 -5.40 1.35 10.55
C THR A 20 -5.92 1.43 9.13
N SER A 21 -5.30 0.65 8.25
CA SER A 21 -5.70 0.48 6.86
C SER A 21 -5.94 -1.00 6.56
N ARG A 22 -6.89 -1.29 5.68
CA ARG A 22 -7.08 -2.61 5.09
C ARG A 22 -6.36 -2.65 3.76
N MET A 23 -5.47 -3.62 3.59
CA MET A 23 -4.82 -3.90 2.31
C MET A 23 -5.40 -5.18 1.71
N ARG A 24 -5.71 -5.15 0.42
CA ARG A 24 -6.10 -6.31 -0.37
C ARG A 24 -5.16 -6.42 -1.56
N VAL A 25 -4.54 -7.58 -1.71
CA VAL A 25 -3.62 -7.85 -2.81
C VAL A 25 -4.16 -9.01 -3.62
N ASN A 26 -4.32 -8.79 -4.92
CA ASN A 26 -4.72 -9.79 -5.89
C ASN A 26 -3.60 -9.93 -6.93
N VAL A 27 -3.00 -11.11 -6.99
CA VAL A 27 -1.99 -11.44 -7.98
C VAL A 27 -2.53 -12.55 -8.86
N LYS A 28 -2.67 -12.25 -10.15
CA LYS A 28 -2.99 -13.22 -11.19
C LYS A 28 -1.72 -13.62 -11.91
N GLN A 29 -1.60 -14.88 -12.28
CA GLN A 29 -0.51 -15.40 -13.10
C GLN A 29 -1.12 -15.97 -14.39
N GLY A 30 -0.80 -15.34 -15.52
CA GLY A 30 -1.49 -15.61 -16.78
C GLY A 30 -3.01 -15.36 -16.68
N TRP A 31 -3.78 -16.08 -17.50
CA TRP A 31 -5.23 -15.84 -17.62
C TRP A 31 -6.07 -16.46 -16.49
N PHE A 32 -5.59 -17.53 -15.84
CA PHE A 32 -6.43 -18.36 -14.95
C PHE A 32 -5.89 -18.57 -13.53
N PHE A 33 -4.59 -18.45 -13.29
CA PHE A 33 -4.02 -18.81 -11.99
C PHE A 33 -3.94 -17.62 -11.05
N LYS A 34 -4.10 -17.87 -9.76
CA LYS A 34 -3.86 -16.88 -8.69
C LYS A 34 -2.55 -17.23 -7.99
N ASP A 35 -1.65 -16.27 -7.90
CA ASP A 35 -0.40 -16.42 -7.16
C ASP A 35 -0.56 -15.90 -5.73
N ARG A 36 -1.05 -16.77 -4.86
CA ARG A 36 -1.29 -16.42 -3.45
C ARG A 36 0.02 -16.21 -2.68
N ALA A 37 1.09 -16.93 -3.06
CA ALA A 37 2.38 -16.82 -2.40
C ALA A 37 2.96 -15.42 -2.60
N THR A 38 2.96 -14.92 -3.85
CA THR A 38 3.40 -13.56 -4.15
C THR A 38 2.51 -12.52 -3.49
N ALA A 39 1.18 -12.71 -3.49
CA ALA A 39 0.27 -11.78 -2.81
C ALA A 39 0.55 -11.67 -1.31
N THR A 40 0.80 -12.81 -0.64
CA THR A 40 1.16 -12.85 0.78
C THR A 40 2.50 -12.17 1.06
N GLU A 41 3.51 -12.41 0.23
CA GLU A 41 4.83 -11.80 0.42
C GLU A 41 4.77 -10.27 0.29
N ILE A 42 4.00 -9.73 -0.67
CA ILE A 42 3.79 -8.29 -0.80
C ILE A 42 3.21 -7.69 0.49
N ILE A 43 2.24 -8.36 1.10
CA ILE A 43 1.64 -7.91 2.37
C ILE A 43 2.69 -7.94 3.48
N ILE A 44 3.42 -9.05 3.63
CA ILE A 44 4.45 -9.22 4.67
C ILE A 44 5.57 -8.19 4.52
N GLN A 45 6.03 -7.93 3.29
CA GLN A 45 7.07 -6.92 3.04
C GLN A 45 6.56 -5.52 3.36
N THR A 46 5.31 -5.22 3.01
CA THR A 46 4.71 -3.92 3.33
C THR A 46 4.62 -3.73 4.85
N GLU A 47 4.19 -4.75 5.59
CA GLU A 47 4.16 -4.73 7.06
C GLU A 47 5.55 -4.45 7.63
N ARG A 48 6.56 -5.23 7.23
CA ARG A 48 7.94 -5.05 7.68
C ARG A 48 8.48 -3.65 7.36
N THR A 49 8.30 -3.16 6.14
CA THR A 49 8.77 -1.83 5.76
C THR A 49 8.11 -0.73 6.60
N LEU A 50 6.83 -0.85 6.92
CA LEU A 50 6.13 0.14 7.75
C LEU A 50 6.57 0.11 9.22
N ASP A 51 6.90 -1.07 9.74
CA ASP A 51 7.38 -1.25 11.11
C ASP A 51 8.86 -0.82 11.27
N ASP A 52 9.71 -1.20 10.31
CA ASP A 52 11.16 -0.95 10.34
C ASP A 52 11.52 0.47 9.87
N GLU A 53 10.73 1.07 8.96
CA GLU A 53 10.95 2.41 8.41
C GLU A 53 9.76 3.37 8.66
N PRO A 54 9.50 3.77 9.93
CA PRO A 54 8.31 4.52 10.33
C PRO A 54 8.24 5.95 9.77
N VAL A 55 9.29 6.44 9.11
CA VAL A 55 9.31 7.76 8.46
C VAL A 55 8.33 7.79 7.29
N LEU A 56 8.25 6.70 6.51
CA LEU A 56 7.32 6.59 5.38
C LEU A 56 5.85 6.61 5.82
N ALA A 57 5.55 6.13 7.02
CA ALA A 57 4.20 6.17 7.60
C ALA A 57 3.78 7.60 8.03
N ARG A 58 4.74 8.49 8.34
CA ARG A 58 4.48 9.81 8.94
C ARG A 58 4.22 10.90 7.91
N GLU A 59 4.78 10.79 6.71
CA GLU A 59 4.63 11.80 5.65
C GLU A 59 3.20 11.87 5.06
N ALA A 60 2.33 10.90 5.33
CA ALA A 60 0.93 10.93 4.92
C ALA A 60 0.02 11.85 5.76
N THR A 61 0.60 12.65 6.66
CA THR A 61 -0.12 13.72 7.37
C THR A 61 -0.24 14.93 6.44
N PRO A 62 -1.45 15.41 6.09
CA PRO A 62 -1.56 16.63 5.29
C PRO A 62 -0.85 17.77 6.03
N PRO A 63 -0.09 18.64 5.33
CA PRO A 63 0.62 19.74 5.96
C PRO A 63 -0.39 20.57 6.74
N THR A 64 -0.23 20.56 8.06
CA THR A 64 -1.05 21.35 8.96
C THR A 64 -0.65 22.80 8.77
N GLY A 65 -1.54 23.59 8.17
CA GLY A 65 -1.52 25.05 8.22
C GLY A 65 -0.36 25.74 7.51
N VAL A 66 -0.55 26.10 6.24
CA VAL A 66 0.06 27.33 5.73
C VAL A 66 -0.66 28.48 6.43
N PRO A 67 0.01 29.33 7.24
CA PRO A 67 -0.65 30.47 7.87
C PRO A 67 -1.13 31.42 6.77
N ALA A 68 -2.39 31.83 6.87
CA ALA A 68 -2.99 32.80 5.97
C ALA A 68 -2.20 34.12 6.02
N THR A 69 -1.43 34.42 4.97
CA THR A 69 -0.93 35.77 4.72
C THR A 69 -2.10 36.64 4.28
N LYS A 70 -2.66 37.41 5.22
CA LYS A 70 -3.52 38.55 4.89
C LYS A 70 -2.66 39.62 4.19
N LYS A 71 -3.10 40.05 3.01
CA LYS A 71 -2.81 41.38 2.45
C LYS A 71 -4.15 42.06 2.17
#